data_AF-A0AAN8IQ88-F1
#
_entry.id   AF-A0AAN8IQ88-F1
#
_cell.length_a   1.000
_cell.length_b   1.000
_cell.length_c   1.000
_cell.angle_alpha   90.00
_cell.angle_beta   90.00
_cell.angle_gamma   90.00
#
_symmetry.space_group_name_H-M   'P 1'
#
loop_
_entity.id
_entity.type
_entity.pdbx_description
1 polymer ?
#
loop_
_entity_poly.entity_id
_entity_poly.type
_entity_poly.pdbx_seq_one_letter_code
_entity_poly.pdbx_strand_id
1 'polypeptide(L)'
;MSSDWRSIRADLVSKRFAFLGPYPPCPWYRQLHDEFVALVNISPEEQEHLMNDEVRMFLAGYESENIRFTYVSDTDAPVGIKVNPSLDPFMRSAVERFKKIFIDIWYIRVHGYVLKHDYSFSLTTRAVAEEVVKRLNRLICPIIEADAYDLADFGLNTLSRSVAAVQSSIKVYANVVTALKKDRLIGGQVLSLLYDMRMKVIVEKDIRDLQEIFDVAWKMFAMRVGAWVEQGLLNDSELEFIVWPTSSLSAAITQKILADATVTLDSSDYVLMKDLCPVFLLDLLPSIAKCGDYNMMMDKARMSEGKASTDWSKLDVTGLQRKVQEIERQKSAVVLKQLCASISFDSAIRDTMTLLLEGRDIDILLRFCQKESILDRPIEEVSKQQLRRVSESFIKGVARKFPFVSNFKLSSANKCVFEELRDSSLVNDAPAEQLEQQPQMLFLDLLSVAFTPPSKIEKLIPTHVVEMYILVFRTSILLNAAIMYLSEAIFELGLARNPANVGRACILSALYRNVTDLAVSLTNAVARGVTNFVSEMSKAESVDSALKLQKDVVFQIFAESGLNQWRKVAYLKRLVDLVTRLGVSGLLQSSTLSEDYYVILEDVESMQLVE
;
A
#
# COMPACT_ATOMS: atom_id res chain seq x y z
N MET A 1 4.31 15.74 6.67
CA MET A 1 5.78 15.81 6.76
C MET A 1 6.31 14.53 6.16
N SER A 2 6.79 14.53 4.91
CA SER A 2 7.18 13.29 4.23
C SER A 2 8.29 12.58 5.00
N SER A 3 8.13 11.27 5.22
CA SER A 3 9.18 10.44 5.79
C SER A 3 10.50 10.66 5.03
N ASP A 4 11.58 10.98 5.77
CA ASP A 4 12.91 11.23 5.19
C ASP A 4 13.60 9.90 4.83
N TRP A 5 12.95 9.12 3.97
CA TRP A 5 13.46 7.83 3.51
C TRP A 5 14.75 7.98 2.70
N ARG A 6 14.98 9.17 2.11
CA ARG A 6 16.20 9.49 1.36
C ARG A 6 17.43 9.49 2.27
N SER A 7 17.36 10.09 3.46
CA SER A 7 18.47 10.05 4.41
C SER A 7 18.70 8.65 4.97
N ILE A 8 17.62 7.92 5.27
CA ILE A 8 17.69 6.51 5.71
C ILE A 8 18.41 5.66 4.65
N ARG A 9 17.99 5.77 3.39
CA ARG A 9 18.64 5.07 2.29
C ARG A 9 20.12 5.45 2.19
N ALA A 10 20.43 6.75 2.22
CA ALA A 10 21.81 7.23 2.08
C ALA A 10 22.73 6.67 3.18
N ASP A 11 22.25 6.60 4.43
CA ASP A 11 23.00 6.00 5.55
C ASP A 11 23.22 4.49 5.33
N LEU A 12 22.19 3.75 4.93
CA LEU A 12 22.30 2.30 4.68
C LEU A 12 23.25 1.98 3.51
N VAL A 13 23.12 2.71 2.41
CA VAL A 13 23.94 2.54 1.21
C VAL A 13 25.39 2.95 1.48
N SER A 14 25.63 4.09 2.14
CA SER A 14 26.98 4.54 2.48
C SER A 14 27.71 3.56 3.39
N LYS A 15 27.04 2.98 4.40
CA LYS A 15 27.61 1.91 5.22
C LYS A 15 27.93 0.66 4.40
N ARG A 16 27.05 0.27 3.49
CA ARG A 16 27.22 -0.91 2.64
C ARG A 16 28.42 -0.76 1.68
N PHE A 17 28.68 0.45 1.18
CA PHE A 17 29.75 0.73 0.22
C PHE A 17 30.96 1.47 0.83
N ALA A 18 31.03 1.60 2.16
CA ALA A 18 32.10 2.32 2.85
C ALA A 18 33.51 1.81 2.50
N PHE A 19 33.63 0.52 2.17
CA PHE A 19 34.89 -0.12 1.80
C PHE A 19 35.46 0.35 0.45
N LEU A 20 34.67 1.04 -0.38
CA LEU A 20 35.11 1.54 -1.69
C LEU A 20 35.91 2.85 -1.61
N GLY A 21 35.89 3.54 -0.47
CA GLY A 21 36.60 4.81 -0.27
C GLY A 21 36.07 5.96 -1.13
N PRO A 22 36.74 7.13 -1.12
CA PRO A 22 36.39 8.25 -1.99
C PRO A 22 36.72 7.93 -3.45
N TYR A 23 35.84 8.32 -4.38
CA TYR A 23 36.11 8.15 -5.80
C TYR A 23 37.13 9.18 -6.32
N PRO A 24 37.86 8.89 -7.43
CA PRO A 24 38.90 9.78 -7.94
C PRO A 24 38.38 11.17 -8.37
N PRO A 25 39.24 12.18 -8.47
CA PRO A 25 38.83 13.48 -9.00
C PRO A 25 38.45 13.39 -10.48
N CYS A 26 37.47 14.21 -10.89
CA CYS A 26 37.01 14.27 -12.27
C CYS A 26 38.20 14.56 -13.22
N PRO A 27 38.41 13.75 -14.27
CA PRO A 27 39.53 13.96 -15.19
C PRO A 27 39.24 15.05 -16.23
N TRP A 28 37.98 15.45 -16.40
CA TRP A 28 37.53 16.36 -17.45
C TRP A 28 37.66 17.82 -17.04
N TYR A 29 38.07 18.67 -17.98
CA TYR A 29 38.15 20.13 -17.84
C TYR A 29 38.89 20.58 -16.59
N ARG A 30 40.10 20.02 -16.37
CA ARG A 30 40.98 20.50 -15.31
C ARG A 30 41.36 21.95 -15.61
N GLN A 31 41.11 22.82 -14.63
CA GLN A 31 41.33 24.26 -14.79
C GLN A 31 42.81 24.57 -15.03
N LEU A 32 43.06 25.43 -16.01
CA LEU A 32 44.38 26.02 -16.25
C LEU A 32 44.47 27.39 -15.56
N HIS A 33 45.40 27.52 -14.60
CA HIS A 33 45.53 28.72 -13.78
C HIS A 33 46.49 29.78 -14.34
N ASP A 34 47.30 29.44 -15.34
CA ASP A 34 48.29 30.35 -15.93
C ASP A 34 47.64 31.47 -16.74
N GLU A 35 48.26 32.64 -16.89
CA GLU A 35 47.68 33.70 -17.74
C GLU A 35 47.70 33.31 -19.23
N PHE A 36 46.87 33.97 -20.04
CA PHE A 36 46.90 33.76 -21.50
C PHE A 36 48.23 34.26 -22.07
N VAL A 37 48.90 33.43 -22.87
CA VAL A 37 50.10 33.83 -23.59
C VAL A 37 49.72 34.75 -24.75
N ALA A 38 50.46 35.85 -24.95
CA ALA A 38 50.23 36.76 -26.06
C ALA A 38 50.63 36.10 -27.39
N LEU A 39 49.71 36.07 -28.36
CA LEU A 39 49.98 35.59 -29.71
C LEU A 39 50.63 36.71 -30.52
N VAL A 40 51.91 36.56 -30.87
CA VAL A 40 52.69 37.57 -31.60
C VAL A 40 53.12 37.00 -32.95
N ASN A 41 52.92 37.77 -34.04
CA ASN A 41 53.31 37.41 -35.41
C ASN A 41 52.65 36.13 -35.97
N ILE A 42 51.38 35.85 -35.63
CA ILE A 42 50.61 34.72 -36.17
C ILE A 42 49.56 35.24 -37.15
N SER A 43 49.55 34.71 -38.37
CA SER A 43 48.59 35.08 -39.40
C SER A 43 47.15 34.63 -39.05
N PRO A 44 46.09 35.26 -39.62
CA PRO A 44 44.72 34.84 -39.38
C PRO A 44 44.42 33.37 -39.75
N GLU A 45 45.07 32.85 -40.80
CA GLU A 45 44.94 31.46 -41.26
C GLU A 45 45.54 30.47 -40.25
N GLU A 46 46.71 30.80 -39.70
CA GLU A 46 47.34 30.03 -38.62
C GLU A 46 46.52 30.12 -37.30
N GLN A 47 45.89 31.26 -37.02
CA GLN A 47 44.96 31.39 -35.89
C GLN A 47 43.71 30.52 -36.09
N GLU A 48 43.16 30.44 -37.31
CA GLU A 48 42.01 29.56 -37.59
C GLU A 48 42.38 28.09 -37.42
N HIS A 49 43.56 27.66 -37.88
CA HIS A 49 44.09 26.32 -37.63
C HIS A 49 44.17 25.99 -36.14
N LEU A 50 44.86 26.84 -35.38
CA LEU A 50 45.04 26.69 -33.94
C LEU A 50 43.68 26.58 -33.23
N MET A 51 42.73 27.44 -33.60
CA MET A 51 41.39 27.46 -32.99
C MET A 51 40.53 26.27 -33.40
N ASN A 52 40.72 25.73 -34.60
CA ASN A 52 40.04 24.51 -35.02
C ASN A 52 40.46 23.32 -34.14
N ASP A 53 41.77 23.17 -33.90
CA ASP A 53 42.32 22.11 -33.05
C ASP A 53 41.94 22.29 -31.58
N GLU A 54 42.00 23.52 -31.07
CA GLU A 54 41.61 23.81 -29.70
C GLU A 54 40.12 23.64 -29.44
N VAL A 55 39.24 24.00 -30.39
CA VAL A 55 37.81 23.70 -30.28
C VAL A 55 37.59 22.18 -30.22
N ARG A 56 38.32 21.38 -31.00
CA ARG A 56 38.25 19.91 -30.93
C ARG A 56 38.77 19.37 -29.59
N MET A 57 39.88 19.89 -29.08
CA MET A 57 40.38 19.54 -27.73
C MET A 57 39.35 19.89 -26.65
N PHE A 58 38.65 21.01 -26.80
CA PHE A 58 37.60 21.43 -25.90
C PHE A 58 36.39 20.49 -25.95
N LEU A 59 35.94 20.08 -27.14
CA LEU A 59 34.91 19.04 -27.31
C LEU A 59 35.34 17.68 -26.70
N ALA A 60 36.64 17.37 -26.78
CA ALA A 60 37.23 16.17 -26.19
C ALA A 60 37.26 16.20 -24.65
N GLY A 61 37.04 17.35 -24.03
CA GLY A 61 36.92 17.50 -22.57
C GLY A 61 38.13 18.11 -21.88
N TYR A 62 38.93 18.90 -22.60
CA TYR A 62 40.11 19.59 -22.07
C TYR A 62 39.94 21.11 -22.16
N GLU A 63 40.30 21.84 -21.11
CA GLU A 63 40.56 23.27 -21.29
C GLU A 63 41.84 23.43 -22.12
N SER A 64 41.89 24.47 -22.95
CA SER A 64 43.03 24.72 -23.83
C SER A 64 43.73 26.02 -23.48
N GLU A 65 44.88 26.25 -24.11
CA GLU A 65 45.69 27.44 -23.86
C GLU A 65 44.94 28.72 -24.19
N ASN A 66 44.07 28.73 -25.21
CA ASN A 66 43.37 29.92 -25.69
C ASN A 66 41.85 29.91 -25.43
N ILE A 67 41.25 28.81 -24.96
CA ILE A 67 39.83 28.70 -24.64
C ILE A 67 39.67 28.07 -23.25
N ARG A 68 38.98 28.78 -22.35
CA ARG A 68 38.78 28.33 -20.96
C ARG A 68 37.38 28.62 -20.46
N PHE A 69 36.91 27.89 -19.46
CA PHE A 69 35.64 28.22 -18.82
C PHE A 69 35.76 29.41 -17.88
N THR A 70 34.66 30.14 -17.73
CA THR A 70 34.48 31.14 -16.68
C THR A 70 33.53 30.62 -15.63
N TYR A 71 33.92 30.73 -14.37
CA TYR A 71 33.15 30.31 -13.20
C TYR A 71 32.74 31.52 -12.37
N VAL A 72 31.61 31.41 -11.66
CA VAL A 72 31.18 32.37 -10.64
C VAL A 72 31.51 31.77 -9.28
N SER A 73 31.84 32.61 -8.28
CA SER A 73 32.24 32.19 -6.93
C SER A 73 31.27 31.22 -6.25
N ASP A 74 29.99 31.23 -6.65
CA ASP A 74 28.91 30.54 -5.96
C ASP A 74 28.46 29.25 -6.69
N THR A 75 29.07 28.90 -7.84
CA THR A 75 28.67 27.74 -8.63
C THR A 75 29.86 26.97 -9.21
N ASP A 76 29.87 25.65 -9.00
CA ASP A 76 30.87 24.75 -9.61
C ASP A 76 30.68 24.55 -11.12
N ALA A 77 29.61 25.09 -11.70
CA ALA A 77 29.30 25.00 -13.12
C ALA A 77 29.80 26.22 -13.91
N PRO A 78 30.29 26.03 -15.14
CA PRO A 78 30.73 27.13 -15.98
C PRO A 78 29.54 27.96 -16.45
N VAL A 79 29.66 29.29 -16.37
CA VAL A 79 28.65 30.25 -16.85
C VAL A 79 28.95 30.79 -18.24
N GLY A 80 30.15 30.53 -18.76
CA GLY A 80 30.61 31.03 -20.03
C GLY A 80 32.01 30.56 -20.35
N ILE A 81 32.56 31.13 -21.42
CA ILE A 81 33.93 30.88 -21.84
C ILE A 81 34.70 32.20 -21.92
N LYS A 82 36.01 32.11 -21.71
CA LYS A 82 36.97 33.17 -21.93
C LYS A 82 37.89 32.73 -23.06
N VAL A 83 38.01 33.56 -24.08
CA VAL A 83 38.86 33.34 -25.24
C VAL A 83 40.06 34.30 -25.17
N ASN A 84 41.25 33.85 -25.57
CA ASN A 84 42.48 34.67 -25.51
C ASN A 84 42.26 36.03 -26.18
N PRO A 85 42.46 37.17 -25.48
CA PRO A 85 42.22 38.51 -26.03
C PRO A 85 43.15 38.87 -27.19
N SER A 86 44.27 38.16 -27.36
CA SER A 86 45.24 38.36 -28.44
C SER A 86 44.78 37.80 -29.78
N LEU A 87 43.71 36.99 -29.80
CA LEU A 87 43.11 36.46 -31.03
C LEU A 87 42.31 37.54 -31.77
N ASP A 88 42.28 37.41 -33.10
CA ASP A 88 41.46 38.25 -33.96
C ASP A 88 39.98 38.30 -33.47
N PRO A 89 39.32 39.48 -33.46
CA PRO A 89 37.93 39.60 -33.01
C PRO A 89 36.94 38.67 -33.72
N PHE A 90 37.14 38.37 -35.01
CA PHE A 90 36.29 37.44 -35.76
C PHE A 90 36.49 36.00 -35.28
N MET A 91 37.73 35.60 -34.99
CA MET A 91 38.03 34.27 -34.41
C MET A 91 37.41 34.12 -33.03
N ARG A 92 37.52 35.14 -32.18
CA ARG A 92 36.85 35.14 -30.86
C ARG A 92 35.34 34.99 -30.96
N SER A 93 34.72 35.74 -31.88
CA SER A 93 33.28 35.63 -32.17
C SER A 93 32.91 34.23 -32.71
N ALA A 94 33.77 33.63 -33.54
CA ALA A 94 33.54 32.30 -34.08
C ALA A 94 33.55 31.20 -33.01
N VAL A 95 34.51 31.26 -32.08
CA VAL A 95 34.60 30.35 -30.93
C VAL A 95 33.42 30.55 -29.97
N GLU A 96 32.97 31.78 -29.76
CA GLU A 96 31.84 32.09 -28.87
C GLU A 96 30.54 31.39 -29.29
N ARG A 97 30.37 31.06 -30.59
CA ARG A 97 29.22 30.29 -31.08
C ARG A 97 29.14 28.88 -30.46
N PHE A 98 30.26 28.32 -29.99
CA PHE A 98 30.31 27.01 -29.35
C PHE A 98 30.05 27.07 -27.84
N LYS A 99 29.98 28.25 -27.22
CA LYS A 99 29.80 28.41 -25.77
C LYS A 99 28.71 27.50 -25.18
N LYS A 100 27.54 27.47 -25.81
CA LYS A 100 26.42 26.67 -25.31
C LYS A 100 26.71 25.17 -25.36
N ILE A 101 27.30 24.69 -26.47
CA ILE A 101 27.62 23.26 -26.59
C ILE A 101 28.70 22.84 -25.61
N PHE A 102 29.68 23.70 -25.38
CA PHE A 102 30.75 23.47 -24.43
C PHE A 102 30.21 23.29 -23.01
N ILE A 103 29.29 24.18 -22.60
CA ILE A 103 28.62 24.07 -21.30
C ILE A 103 27.76 22.79 -21.23
N ASP A 104 27.00 22.46 -22.28
CA ASP A 104 26.19 21.24 -22.31
C ASP A 104 27.07 19.96 -22.20
N ILE A 105 28.20 19.91 -22.92
CA ILE A 105 29.18 18.80 -22.83
C ILE A 105 29.83 18.76 -21.45
N TRP A 106 30.11 19.92 -20.84
CA TRP A 106 30.62 19.98 -19.47
C TRP A 106 29.64 19.33 -18.50
N TYR A 107 28.34 19.64 -18.58
CA TYR A 107 27.33 18.98 -17.76
C TYR A 107 27.36 17.47 -17.95
N ILE A 108 27.37 16.98 -19.20
CA ILE A 108 27.42 15.54 -19.49
C ILE A 108 28.67 14.88 -18.92
N ARG A 109 29.86 15.43 -19.17
CA ARG A 109 31.14 14.83 -18.75
C ARG A 109 31.33 14.90 -17.24
N VAL A 110 31.13 16.07 -16.64
CA VAL A 110 31.40 16.28 -15.21
C VAL A 110 30.29 15.73 -14.34
N HIS A 111 29.02 16.00 -14.65
CA HIS A 111 27.92 15.40 -13.88
C HIS A 111 27.80 13.91 -14.16
N GLY A 112 27.99 13.45 -15.40
CA GLY A 112 28.05 12.01 -15.71
C GLY A 112 29.14 11.29 -14.93
N TYR A 113 30.32 11.91 -14.77
CA TYR A 113 31.39 11.36 -13.92
C TYR A 113 30.95 11.23 -12.46
N VAL A 114 30.41 12.30 -11.86
CA VAL A 114 29.92 12.27 -10.47
C VAL A 114 28.84 11.22 -10.30
N LEU A 115 27.81 11.23 -11.17
CA LEU A 115 26.71 10.27 -11.11
C LEU A 115 27.23 8.83 -11.19
N LYS A 116 28.17 8.53 -12.08
CA LYS A 116 28.72 7.17 -12.25
C LYS A 116 29.51 6.66 -11.04
N HIS A 117 30.24 7.53 -10.34
CA HIS A 117 31.21 7.12 -9.32
C HIS A 117 30.75 7.39 -7.88
N ASP A 118 29.78 8.29 -7.67
CA ASP A 118 29.18 8.54 -6.37
C ASP A 118 28.07 7.51 -6.10
N TYR A 119 28.35 6.54 -5.23
CA TYR A 119 27.43 5.47 -4.83
C TYR A 119 26.24 5.95 -4.00
N SER A 120 26.15 7.23 -3.63
CA SER A 120 24.91 7.78 -3.07
C SER A 120 23.78 7.79 -4.11
N PHE A 121 24.13 7.90 -5.41
CA PHE A 121 23.21 7.71 -6.52
C PHE A 121 22.93 6.23 -6.78
N SER A 122 21.72 5.96 -7.26
CA SER A 122 21.23 4.59 -7.46
C SER A 122 21.76 3.96 -8.74
N LEU A 123 21.87 2.63 -8.80
CA LEU A 123 22.37 1.89 -9.95
C LEU A 123 21.63 2.25 -11.26
N THR A 124 20.31 2.45 -11.22
CA THR A 124 19.55 2.97 -12.38
C THR A 124 20.06 4.34 -12.85
N THR A 125 20.32 5.25 -11.92
CA THR A 125 20.86 6.59 -12.22
C THR A 125 22.25 6.49 -12.86
N ARG A 126 23.10 5.61 -12.31
CA ARG A 126 24.46 5.38 -12.81
C ARG A 126 24.46 4.79 -14.22
N ALA A 127 23.60 3.81 -14.47
CA ALA A 127 23.43 3.20 -15.78
C ALA A 127 22.93 4.19 -16.85
N VAL A 128 21.97 5.06 -16.48
CA VAL A 128 21.50 6.13 -17.36
C VAL A 128 22.62 7.14 -17.66
N ALA A 129 23.35 7.59 -16.64
CA ALA A 129 24.47 8.51 -16.83
C ALA A 129 25.56 7.92 -17.75
N GLU A 130 25.86 6.64 -17.59
CA GLU A 130 26.83 5.93 -18.43
C GLU A 130 26.36 5.82 -19.89
N GLU A 131 25.10 5.48 -20.14
CA GLU A 131 24.57 5.43 -21.51
C GLU A 131 24.54 6.83 -22.15
N VAL A 132 24.22 7.88 -21.39
CA VAL A 132 24.29 9.27 -21.87
C VAL A 132 25.72 9.64 -22.30
N VAL A 133 26.74 9.34 -21.47
CA VAL A 133 28.15 9.63 -21.81
C VAL A 133 28.60 8.84 -23.03
N LYS A 134 28.22 7.56 -23.12
CA LYS A 134 28.52 6.71 -24.27
C LYS A 134 27.90 7.25 -25.56
N ARG A 135 26.68 7.77 -25.49
CA ARG A 135 25.98 8.39 -26.63
C ARG A 135 26.60 9.72 -27.03
N LEU A 136 26.95 10.56 -26.06
CA LEU A 136 27.72 11.76 -26.32
C LEU A 136 28.99 11.42 -27.13
N ASN A 137 29.79 10.46 -26.66
CA ASN A 137 31.03 10.06 -27.34
C ASN A 137 30.78 9.60 -28.78
N ARG A 138 29.70 8.83 -29.03
CA ARG A 138 29.32 8.45 -30.41
C ARG A 138 29.00 9.64 -31.31
N LEU A 139 28.47 10.73 -30.76
CA LEU A 139 28.16 11.94 -31.53
C LEU A 139 29.41 12.80 -31.80
N ILE A 140 30.31 12.91 -30.82
CA ILE A 140 31.44 13.86 -30.88
C ILE A 140 32.75 13.25 -31.37
N CYS A 141 33.02 11.96 -31.15
CA CYS A 141 34.26 11.31 -31.61
C CYS A 141 34.48 11.49 -33.13
N PRO A 142 33.46 11.28 -34.00
CA PRO A 142 33.64 11.52 -35.44
C PRO A 142 33.95 12.97 -35.81
N ILE A 143 33.59 13.93 -34.96
CA ILE A 143 33.87 15.37 -35.16
C ILE A 143 35.30 15.72 -34.71
N ILE A 144 35.77 15.05 -33.65
CA ILE A 144 37.10 15.25 -33.05
C ILE A 144 38.19 14.52 -33.86
N GLU A 145 37.91 13.30 -34.29
CA GLU A 145 38.88 12.36 -34.90
C GLU A 145 38.85 12.34 -36.43
N ALA A 146 38.15 13.26 -37.09
CA ALA A 146 38.08 13.23 -38.55
C ALA A 146 39.47 13.50 -39.17
N ASP A 147 40.03 12.45 -39.77
CA ASP A 147 41.39 12.43 -40.34
C ASP A 147 41.44 13.28 -41.62
N ALA A 148 42.35 14.27 -41.64
CA ALA A 148 42.66 15.19 -42.73
C ALA A 148 41.62 16.30 -43.01
N TYR A 149 41.78 17.44 -42.33
CA TYR A 149 41.11 18.71 -42.66
C TYR A 149 42.09 19.55 -43.51
N ASP A 150 41.89 19.58 -44.83
CA ASP A 150 42.53 20.58 -45.72
C ASP A 150 41.79 21.92 -45.54
N LEU A 151 42.47 23.00 -45.12
CA LEU A 151 41.86 24.29 -44.79
C LEU A 151 40.87 24.80 -45.84
N ALA A 152 41.13 24.50 -47.11
CA ALA A 152 40.30 24.92 -48.23
C ALA A 152 38.82 24.48 -48.08
N ASP A 153 38.57 23.35 -47.39
CA ASP A 153 37.23 22.75 -47.27
C ASP A 153 36.70 22.69 -45.81
N PHE A 154 37.51 23.06 -44.82
CA PHE A 154 37.41 22.46 -43.48
C PHE A 154 37.77 23.39 -42.29
N GLY A 155 37.45 24.68 -42.41
CA GLY A 155 37.61 25.70 -41.35
C GLY A 155 36.59 25.64 -40.20
N LEU A 156 36.66 26.60 -39.27
CA LEU A 156 35.82 26.70 -38.06
C LEU A 156 34.31 26.70 -38.35
N ASN A 157 33.93 27.23 -39.52
CA ASN A 157 32.53 27.25 -39.97
C ASN A 157 32.01 25.85 -40.30
N THR A 158 32.83 24.98 -40.91
CA THR A 158 32.47 23.59 -41.20
C THR A 158 32.33 22.81 -39.90
N LEU A 159 33.25 23.00 -38.95
CA LEU A 159 33.15 22.42 -37.60
C LEU A 159 31.88 22.89 -36.88
N SER A 160 31.54 24.17 -36.99
CA SER A 160 30.31 24.73 -36.41
C SER A 160 29.05 24.09 -36.97
N ARG A 161 28.99 23.81 -38.28
CA ARG A 161 27.87 23.09 -38.91
C ARG A 161 27.77 21.64 -38.43
N SER A 162 28.90 20.93 -38.34
CA SER A 162 28.95 19.55 -37.84
C SER A 162 28.46 19.46 -36.40
N VAL A 163 28.86 20.39 -35.54
CA VAL A 163 28.40 20.48 -34.15
C VAL A 163 26.92 20.87 -34.06
N ALA A 164 26.46 21.80 -34.91
CA ALA A 164 25.05 22.19 -34.96
C ALA A 164 24.12 21.01 -35.28
N ALA A 165 24.56 20.05 -36.10
CA ALA A 165 23.79 18.84 -36.42
C ALA A 165 23.52 17.93 -35.21
N VAL A 166 24.41 17.95 -34.20
CA VAL A 166 24.31 17.13 -32.98
C VAL A 166 23.86 17.92 -31.74
N GLN A 167 23.72 19.24 -31.87
CA GLN A 167 23.43 20.15 -30.75
C GLN A 167 22.14 19.80 -29.99
N SER A 168 21.05 19.41 -30.68
CA SER A 168 19.79 19.08 -30.02
C SER A 168 19.93 17.87 -29.07
N SER A 169 20.58 16.80 -29.55
CA SER A 169 20.84 15.58 -28.78
C SER A 169 21.73 15.85 -27.57
N ILE A 170 22.80 16.63 -27.75
CA ILE A 170 23.69 17.03 -26.64
C ILE A 170 22.93 17.84 -25.59
N LYS A 171 22.05 18.75 -26.01
CA LYS A 171 21.20 19.51 -25.07
C LYS A 171 20.24 18.60 -24.29
N VAL A 172 19.62 17.62 -24.96
CA VAL A 172 18.74 16.61 -24.30
C VAL A 172 19.53 15.85 -23.24
N TYR A 173 20.72 15.35 -23.60
CA TYR A 173 21.60 14.61 -22.72
C TYR A 173 22.07 15.43 -21.51
N ALA A 174 22.44 16.70 -21.72
CA ALA A 174 22.82 17.63 -20.66
C ALA A 174 21.67 17.88 -19.68
N ASN A 175 20.45 18.07 -20.18
CA ASN A 175 19.27 18.26 -19.35
C ASN A 175 18.99 17.03 -18.46
N VAL A 176 19.12 15.82 -19.03
CA VAL A 176 18.91 14.57 -18.29
C VAL A 176 19.91 14.47 -17.12
N VAL A 177 21.22 14.56 -17.36
CA VAL A 177 22.21 14.42 -16.27
C VAL A 177 22.12 15.53 -15.23
N THR A 178 21.72 16.74 -15.65
CA THR A 178 21.55 17.88 -14.76
C THR A 178 20.38 17.65 -13.81
N ALA A 179 19.23 17.20 -14.33
CA ALA A 179 18.06 16.86 -13.53
C ALA A 179 18.36 15.70 -12.56
N LEU A 180 19.01 14.63 -13.04
CA LEU A 180 19.40 13.49 -12.21
C LEU A 180 20.26 13.92 -11.00
N LYS A 181 21.29 14.75 -11.24
CA LYS A 181 22.18 15.22 -10.18
C LYS A 181 21.48 16.20 -9.23
N LYS A 182 20.77 17.19 -9.78
CA LYS A 182 20.12 18.26 -9.02
C LYS A 182 19.07 17.73 -8.05
N ASP A 183 18.19 16.86 -8.55
CA ASP A 183 17.04 16.39 -7.78
C ASP A 183 17.33 15.10 -6.98
N ARG A 184 18.54 14.56 -7.15
CA ARG A 184 19.03 13.29 -6.56
C ARG A 184 18.03 12.16 -6.76
N LEU A 185 17.65 11.94 -8.02
CA LEU A 185 16.63 10.94 -8.38
C LEU A 185 17.15 9.52 -8.15
N ILE A 186 16.25 8.63 -7.74
CA ILE A 186 16.56 7.23 -7.36
C ILE A 186 15.57 6.30 -8.04
N GLY A 187 16.07 5.22 -8.66
CA GLY A 187 15.25 4.11 -9.17
C GLY A 187 14.09 4.56 -10.06
N GLY A 188 12.85 4.30 -9.66
CA GLY A 188 11.65 4.67 -10.43
C GLY A 188 11.42 6.18 -10.60
N GLN A 189 12.06 7.03 -9.81
CA GLN A 189 12.02 8.49 -10.01
C GLN A 189 12.76 8.89 -11.30
N VAL A 190 13.84 8.18 -11.65
CA VAL A 190 14.55 8.36 -12.92
C VAL A 190 13.64 8.04 -14.10
N LEU A 191 12.89 6.94 -14.00
CA LEU A 191 11.91 6.56 -15.03
C LEU A 191 10.80 7.59 -15.19
N SER A 192 10.30 8.14 -14.08
CA SER A 192 9.27 9.18 -14.12
C SER A 192 9.76 10.42 -14.83
N LEU A 193 10.98 10.90 -14.50
CA LEU A 193 11.60 12.03 -15.19
C LEU A 193 11.73 11.77 -16.70
N LEU A 194 12.32 10.63 -17.08
CA LEU A 194 12.57 10.31 -18.49
C LEU A 194 11.27 10.17 -19.29
N TYR A 195 10.24 9.56 -18.68
CA TYR A 195 8.92 9.44 -19.28
C TYR A 195 8.28 10.81 -19.48
N ASP A 196 8.31 11.68 -18.47
CA ASP A 196 7.75 13.03 -18.55
C ASP A 196 8.47 13.90 -19.57
N MET A 197 9.80 13.81 -19.64
CA MET A 197 10.60 14.49 -20.66
C MET A 197 10.20 14.00 -22.05
N ARG A 198 10.03 12.69 -22.25
CA ARG A 198 9.61 12.11 -23.53
C ARG A 198 8.22 12.59 -23.95
N MET A 199 7.28 12.72 -23.01
CA MET A 199 5.91 13.19 -23.30
C MET A 199 5.83 14.68 -23.66
N LYS A 200 6.80 15.49 -23.24
CA LYS A 200 6.83 16.95 -23.48
C LYS A 200 7.54 17.34 -24.78
N VAL A 201 8.30 16.44 -25.38
CA VAL A 201 9.10 16.70 -26.58
C VAL A 201 8.29 16.36 -27.83
N ILE A 202 8.32 17.26 -28.82
CA ILE A 202 7.60 17.11 -30.09
C ILE A 202 8.56 16.72 -31.24
N VAL A 203 9.86 16.99 -31.07
CA VAL A 203 10.88 16.71 -32.10
C VAL A 203 11.23 15.22 -32.11
N GLU A 204 11.00 14.55 -33.24
CA GLU A 204 11.18 13.10 -33.37
C GLU A 204 12.60 12.62 -33.00
N LYS A 205 13.64 13.37 -33.39
CA LYS A 205 15.03 13.06 -33.05
C LYS A 205 15.24 13.02 -31.53
N ASP A 206 14.74 14.04 -30.83
CA ASP A 206 14.88 14.18 -29.39
C ASP A 206 14.02 13.13 -28.65
N ILE A 207 12.87 12.72 -29.21
CA ILE A 207 12.06 11.59 -28.71
C ILE A 207 12.87 10.29 -28.79
N ARG A 208 13.55 10.03 -29.92
CA ARG A 208 14.39 8.82 -30.07
C ARG A 208 15.55 8.83 -29.07
N ASP A 209 16.23 9.96 -28.92
CA ASP A 209 17.32 10.13 -27.95
C ASP A 209 16.86 9.81 -26.51
N LEU A 210 15.69 10.32 -26.11
CA LEU A 210 15.10 10.04 -24.80
C LEU A 210 14.63 8.59 -24.66
N GLN A 211 14.05 8.01 -25.72
CA GLN A 211 13.55 6.63 -25.72
C GLN A 211 14.68 5.64 -25.44
N GLU A 212 15.82 5.82 -26.12
CA GLU A 212 16.93 4.89 -25.97
C GLU A 212 17.58 4.96 -24.56
N ILE A 213 17.57 6.15 -23.93
CA ILE A 213 18.01 6.32 -22.54
C ILE A 213 16.97 5.70 -21.58
N PHE A 214 15.68 5.94 -21.84
CA PHE A 214 14.58 5.36 -21.08
C PHE A 214 14.65 3.83 -21.06
N ASP A 215 14.95 3.20 -22.19
CA ASP A 215 15.02 1.74 -22.31
C ASP A 215 16.06 1.11 -21.38
N VAL A 216 17.16 1.81 -21.07
CA VAL A 216 18.17 1.32 -20.11
C VAL A 216 17.60 1.24 -18.70
N ALA A 217 17.00 2.33 -18.22
CA ALA A 217 16.36 2.36 -16.91
C ALA A 217 15.16 1.39 -16.85
N TRP A 218 14.40 1.31 -17.94
CA TRP A 218 13.19 0.51 -18.03
C TRP A 218 13.48 -0.98 -17.91
N LYS A 219 14.49 -1.49 -18.64
CA LYS A 219 14.92 -2.89 -18.56
C LYS A 219 15.26 -3.30 -17.13
N MET A 220 16.02 -2.48 -16.43
CA MET A 220 16.41 -2.74 -15.04
C MET A 220 15.19 -2.82 -14.11
N PHE A 221 14.28 -1.86 -14.24
CA PHE A 221 13.08 -1.81 -13.43
C PHE A 221 12.13 -2.98 -13.73
N ALA A 222 11.87 -3.27 -15.01
CA ALA A 222 11.00 -4.35 -15.45
C ALA A 222 11.50 -5.73 -14.97
N MET A 223 12.81 -5.97 -15.02
CA MET A 223 13.40 -7.20 -14.46
C MET A 223 13.16 -7.35 -12.96
N ARG A 224 13.24 -6.26 -12.18
CA ARG A 224 12.95 -6.30 -10.74
C ARG A 224 11.48 -6.55 -10.43
N VAL A 225 10.58 -5.91 -11.18
CA VAL A 225 9.15 -6.21 -11.10
C VAL A 225 8.92 -7.69 -11.40
N GLY A 226 9.54 -8.23 -12.45
CA GLY A 226 9.42 -9.64 -12.81
C GLY A 226 9.92 -10.59 -11.72
N ALA A 227 11.11 -10.35 -11.16
CA ALA A 227 11.66 -11.16 -10.07
C ALA A 227 10.74 -11.15 -8.83
N TRP A 228 10.17 -9.99 -8.50
CA TRP A 228 9.24 -9.87 -7.38
C TRP A 228 7.90 -10.55 -7.66
N VAL A 229 7.28 -10.26 -8.80
CA VAL A 229 5.94 -10.74 -9.14
C VAL A 229 5.94 -12.24 -9.42
N GLU A 230 6.94 -12.76 -10.14
CA GLU A 230 7.00 -14.19 -10.45
C GLU A 230 7.54 -15.05 -9.30
N GLN A 231 8.46 -14.56 -8.47
CA GLN A 231 9.21 -15.41 -7.53
C GLN A 231 9.32 -14.84 -6.10
N GLY A 232 8.83 -13.64 -5.84
CA GLY A 232 8.99 -12.97 -4.54
C GLY A 232 10.44 -12.59 -4.22
N LEU A 233 11.33 -12.57 -5.20
CA LEU A 233 12.75 -12.29 -5.00
C LEU A 233 13.04 -10.79 -5.06
N LEU A 234 13.83 -10.32 -4.10
CA LEU A 234 14.38 -8.97 -4.07
C LEU A 234 15.88 -9.01 -4.26
N ASN A 235 16.35 -8.65 -5.45
CA ASN A 235 17.76 -8.37 -5.71
C ASN A 235 17.97 -6.86 -5.85
N ASP A 236 17.95 -6.17 -4.71
CA ASP A 236 18.11 -4.72 -4.63
C ASP A 236 19.05 -4.31 -3.49
N SER A 237 20.34 -4.32 -3.80
CA SER A 237 21.39 -3.92 -2.87
C SER A 237 21.48 -2.41 -2.64
N GLU A 238 20.75 -1.59 -3.40
CA GLU A 238 20.81 -0.12 -3.32
C GLU A 238 19.49 0.52 -2.92
N LEU A 239 18.49 -0.29 -2.55
CA LEU A 239 17.17 0.16 -2.07
C LEU A 239 16.54 1.17 -3.03
N GLU A 240 16.59 0.89 -4.33
CA GLU A 240 16.01 1.73 -5.39
C GLU A 240 14.71 1.15 -5.98
N PHE A 241 14.33 -0.06 -5.58
CA PHE A 241 13.06 -0.70 -5.92
C PHE A 241 11.95 -0.34 -4.92
N ILE A 242 10.72 -0.57 -5.32
CA ILE A 242 9.50 -0.20 -4.57
C ILE A 242 9.39 -0.99 -3.26
N VAL A 243 9.87 -2.24 -3.23
CA VAL A 243 9.75 -3.12 -2.07
C VAL A 243 11.07 -3.18 -1.33
N TRP A 244 11.07 -2.84 -0.04
CA TRP A 244 12.26 -2.93 0.82
C TRP A 244 12.09 -4.00 1.89
N PRO A 245 13.13 -4.81 2.19
CA PRO A 245 13.10 -5.76 3.29
C PRO A 245 13.22 -5.06 4.65
N THR A 246 12.34 -5.37 5.59
CA THR A 246 12.38 -4.81 6.95
C THR A 246 13.60 -5.28 7.74
N SER A 247 14.19 -6.41 7.36
CA SER A 247 15.47 -6.89 7.92
C SER A 247 16.65 -5.93 7.70
N SER A 248 16.54 -5.03 6.70
CA SER A 248 17.53 -3.99 6.45
C SER A 248 17.22 -2.67 7.17
N LEU A 249 16.13 -2.61 7.94
CA LEU A 249 15.62 -1.41 8.61
C LEU A 249 15.56 -1.62 10.14
N SER A 250 15.61 -0.52 10.90
CA SER A 250 15.33 -0.58 12.34
C SER A 250 13.81 -0.57 12.58
N ALA A 251 13.35 -1.19 13.68
CA ALA A 251 11.92 -1.26 14.01
C ALA A 251 11.23 0.12 14.06
N ALA A 252 11.92 1.14 14.59
CA ALA A 252 11.41 2.51 14.66
C ALA A 252 11.23 3.14 13.26
N ILE A 253 12.17 2.86 12.33
CA ILE A 253 12.08 3.32 10.94
C ILE A 253 10.93 2.63 10.22
N THR A 254 10.81 1.31 10.39
CA THR A 254 9.73 0.52 9.79
C THR A 254 8.36 1.03 10.22
N GLN A 255 8.15 1.30 11.52
CA GLN A 255 6.89 1.87 12.01
C GLN A 255 6.58 3.24 11.42
N LYS A 256 7.59 4.12 11.28
CA LYS A 256 7.41 5.45 10.68
C LYS A 256 7.01 5.35 9.20
N ILE A 257 7.60 4.43 8.44
CA ILE A 257 7.24 4.20 7.04
C ILE A 257 5.81 3.65 6.94
N LEU A 258 5.44 2.69 7.79
CA LEU A 258 4.10 2.08 7.79
C LEU A 258 3.00 3.05 8.19
N ALA A 259 3.27 4.02 9.07
CA ALA A 259 2.29 5.02 9.49
C ALA A 259 1.85 5.96 8.34
N ASP A 260 2.72 6.20 7.36
CA ASP A 260 2.45 7.09 6.21
C ASP A 260 2.01 6.31 4.94
N ALA A 261 1.95 4.97 5.00
CA ALA A 261 1.75 4.13 3.83
C ALA A 261 0.26 4.04 3.41
N THR A 262 -0.05 4.39 2.16
CA THR A 262 -1.41 4.23 1.59
C THR A 262 -1.67 2.82 1.05
N VAL A 263 -0.61 2.06 0.77
CA VAL A 263 -0.65 0.66 0.33
C VAL A 263 0.38 -0.07 1.17
N THR A 264 -0.04 -1.14 1.83
CA THR A 264 0.83 -1.97 2.67
C THR A 264 0.87 -3.38 2.11
N LEU A 265 2.01 -4.05 2.28
CA LEU A 265 2.07 -5.50 2.15
C LEU A 265 1.53 -6.11 3.44
N ASP A 266 0.86 -7.25 3.36
CA ASP A 266 0.41 -7.94 4.57
C ASP A 266 1.58 -8.53 5.36
N SER A 267 2.73 -8.73 4.70
CA SER A 267 3.95 -9.23 5.33
C SER A 267 4.64 -8.17 6.18
N SER A 268 5.02 -8.52 7.41
CA SER A 268 5.93 -7.72 8.25
C SER A 268 7.37 -7.71 7.74
N ASP A 269 7.70 -8.58 6.78
CA ASP A 269 9.08 -8.76 6.29
C ASP A 269 9.45 -7.71 5.23
N TYR A 270 8.46 -6.97 4.72
CA TYR A 270 8.65 -6.00 3.64
C TYR A 270 7.83 -4.72 3.86
N VAL A 271 8.32 -3.61 3.30
CA VAL A 271 7.60 -2.33 3.23
C VAL A 271 7.58 -1.79 1.80
N LEU A 272 6.51 -1.06 1.46
CA LEU A 272 6.34 -0.41 0.16
C LEU A 272 6.76 1.05 0.22
N MET A 273 7.64 1.42 -0.71
CA MET A 273 8.13 2.78 -0.93
C MET A 273 7.44 3.37 -2.16
N LYS A 274 6.26 3.97 -1.95
CA LYS A 274 5.45 4.56 -3.02
C LYS A 274 6.23 5.56 -3.87
N ASP A 275 7.10 6.36 -3.26
CA ASP A 275 7.92 7.39 -3.94
C ASP A 275 8.94 6.81 -4.94
N LEU A 276 9.23 5.51 -4.86
CA LEU A 276 10.09 4.78 -5.80
C LEU A 276 9.30 4.11 -6.93
N CYS A 277 7.97 4.15 -6.89
CA CYS A 277 7.13 3.69 -7.99
C CYS A 277 7.11 4.75 -9.10
N PRO A 278 7.39 4.38 -10.37
CA PRO A 278 7.23 5.31 -11.48
C PRO A 278 5.81 5.86 -11.54
N VAL A 279 5.64 7.16 -11.73
CA VAL A 279 4.33 7.84 -11.64
C VAL A 279 3.29 7.20 -12.56
N PHE A 280 3.70 6.80 -13.76
CA PHE A 280 2.83 6.14 -14.75
C PHE A 280 2.49 4.67 -14.43
N LEU A 281 3.00 4.11 -13.32
CA LEU A 281 2.69 2.77 -12.81
C LEU A 281 2.01 2.78 -11.44
N LEU A 282 1.67 3.95 -10.89
CA LEU A 282 1.06 4.03 -9.55
C LEU A 282 -0.24 3.21 -9.44
N ASP A 283 -1.05 3.15 -10.49
CA ASP A 283 -2.28 2.35 -10.51
C ASP A 283 -2.00 0.84 -10.50
N LEU A 284 -0.82 0.41 -10.94
CA LEU A 284 -0.39 -1.01 -10.93
C LEU A 284 0.25 -1.42 -9.59
N LEU A 285 0.62 -0.45 -8.75
CA LEU A 285 1.29 -0.71 -7.47
C LEU A 285 0.55 -1.73 -6.57
N PRO A 286 -0.79 -1.66 -6.41
CA PRO A 286 -1.52 -2.65 -5.62
C PRO A 286 -1.38 -4.08 -6.18
N SER A 287 -1.43 -4.24 -7.51
CA SER A 287 -1.24 -5.54 -8.16
C SER A 287 0.16 -6.09 -7.95
N ILE A 288 1.20 -5.25 -8.06
CA ILE A 288 2.60 -5.64 -7.78
C ILE A 288 2.74 -6.10 -6.32
N ALA A 289 2.12 -5.39 -5.38
CA ALA A 289 2.15 -5.74 -3.96
C ALA A 289 1.49 -7.11 -3.70
N LYS A 290 0.27 -7.30 -4.21
CA LYS A 290 -0.49 -8.55 -4.07
C LYS A 290 0.26 -9.77 -4.59
N CYS A 291 0.94 -9.66 -5.73
CA CYS A 291 1.75 -10.76 -6.25
C CYS A 291 2.82 -11.22 -5.25
N GLY A 292 3.45 -10.28 -4.54
CA GLY A 292 4.39 -10.61 -3.46
C GLY A 292 3.73 -11.31 -2.27
N ASP A 293 2.54 -10.86 -1.88
CA ASP A 293 1.76 -11.51 -0.83
C ASP A 293 1.34 -12.94 -1.20
N TYR A 294 0.96 -13.17 -2.46
CA TYR A 294 0.67 -14.50 -2.99
C TYR A 294 1.90 -15.39 -3.01
N ASN A 295 3.08 -14.88 -3.40
CA ASN A 295 4.33 -15.64 -3.35
C ASN A 295 4.66 -16.11 -1.93
N MET A 296 4.53 -15.21 -0.95
CA MET A 296 4.74 -15.58 0.45
C MET A 296 3.73 -16.65 0.93
N MET A 297 2.46 -16.57 0.50
CA MET A 297 1.46 -17.60 0.82
C MET A 297 1.85 -18.95 0.21
N MET A 298 2.31 -18.95 -1.04
CA MET A 298 2.78 -20.15 -1.74
C MET A 298 4.00 -20.76 -1.04
N ASP A 299 4.98 -19.95 -0.64
CA ASP A 299 6.16 -20.39 0.10
C ASP A 299 5.79 -21.03 1.45
N LYS A 300 4.93 -20.38 2.24
CA LYS A 300 4.42 -20.93 3.51
C LYS A 300 3.65 -22.24 3.31
N ALA A 301 2.95 -22.37 2.19
CA ALA A 301 2.25 -23.58 1.80
C ALA A 301 3.17 -24.65 1.14
N ARG A 302 4.47 -24.39 1.00
CA ARG A 302 5.47 -25.24 0.33
C ARG A 302 5.06 -25.62 -1.11
N MET A 303 4.46 -24.68 -1.82
CA MET A 303 4.11 -24.84 -3.23
C MET A 303 5.35 -24.62 -4.08
N SER A 304 5.69 -25.56 -4.97
CA SER A 304 6.79 -25.37 -5.91
C SER A 304 6.32 -24.52 -7.09
N GLU A 305 7.01 -23.42 -7.36
CA GLU A 305 6.77 -22.64 -8.56
C GLU A 305 7.51 -23.19 -9.78
N GLY A 306 6.90 -23.01 -10.95
CA GLY A 306 7.60 -23.13 -12.22
C GLY A 306 8.67 -22.05 -12.36
N LYS A 307 9.69 -22.32 -13.18
CA LYS A 307 10.74 -21.34 -13.48
C LYS A 307 10.15 -20.06 -14.10
N ALA A 308 10.84 -18.92 -13.90
CA ALA A 308 10.60 -17.69 -14.68
C ALA A 308 10.47 -18.03 -16.16
N SER A 309 9.31 -17.70 -16.73
CA SER A 309 8.96 -18.02 -18.11
C SER A 309 9.05 -16.78 -19.01
N THR A 310 8.98 -15.58 -18.41
CA THR A 310 8.86 -14.32 -19.14
C THR A 310 10.17 -13.56 -19.20
N ASP A 311 10.56 -13.08 -20.38
CA ASP A 311 11.65 -12.10 -20.52
C ASP A 311 11.12 -10.69 -20.28
N TRP A 312 11.08 -10.28 -19.00
CA TRP A 312 10.58 -8.98 -18.56
C TRP A 312 11.32 -7.79 -19.16
N SER A 313 12.58 -7.96 -19.56
CA SER A 313 13.40 -6.88 -20.13
C SER A 313 12.92 -6.43 -21.52
N LYS A 314 12.11 -7.25 -22.21
CA LYS A 314 11.58 -6.97 -23.55
C LYS A 314 10.16 -6.41 -23.55
N LEU A 315 9.48 -6.38 -22.40
CA LEU A 315 8.14 -5.84 -22.31
C LEU A 315 8.19 -4.31 -22.36
N ASP A 316 7.24 -3.67 -23.04
CA ASP A 316 6.98 -2.24 -22.91
C ASP A 316 6.11 -1.94 -21.67
N VAL A 317 5.80 -0.67 -21.42
CA VAL A 317 5.00 -0.25 -20.24
C VAL A 317 3.65 -0.97 -20.21
N THR A 318 2.96 -1.00 -21.35
CA THR A 318 1.64 -1.65 -21.46
C THR A 318 1.74 -3.16 -21.32
N GLY A 319 2.76 -3.79 -21.92
CA GLY A 319 3.03 -5.22 -21.81
C GLY A 319 3.31 -5.65 -20.37
N LEU A 320 4.09 -4.85 -19.63
CA LEU A 320 4.34 -5.08 -18.20
C LEU A 320 3.04 -5.01 -17.39
N GLN A 321 2.23 -3.96 -17.58
CA GLN A 321 0.93 -3.82 -16.87
C GLN A 321 0.03 -5.04 -17.08
N ARG A 322 -0.15 -5.46 -18.34
CA ARG A 322 -0.96 -6.64 -18.68
C ARG A 322 -0.39 -7.91 -18.05
N LYS A 323 0.93 -8.10 -18.09
CA LYS A 323 1.58 -9.30 -17.57
C LYS A 323 1.50 -9.41 -16.06
N VAL A 324 1.66 -8.29 -15.34
CA VAL A 324 1.51 -8.26 -13.88
C VAL A 324 0.09 -8.66 -13.48
N GLN A 325 -0.94 -8.09 -14.12
CA GLN A 325 -2.34 -8.43 -13.84
C GLN A 325 -2.68 -9.89 -14.20
N GLU A 326 -2.12 -10.40 -15.30
CA GLU A 326 -2.26 -11.81 -15.68
C GLU A 326 -1.71 -12.74 -14.58
N ILE A 327 -0.50 -12.45 -14.09
CA ILE A 327 0.17 -13.23 -13.05
C ILE A 327 -0.55 -13.09 -11.70
N GLU A 328 -0.99 -11.89 -11.34
CA GLU A 328 -1.80 -11.65 -10.14
C GLU A 328 -3.01 -12.58 -10.12
N ARG A 329 -3.77 -12.62 -11.23
CA ARG A 329 -4.95 -13.48 -11.36
C ARG A 329 -4.60 -14.97 -11.29
N GLN A 330 -3.54 -15.39 -12.00
CA GLN A 330 -3.10 -16.79 -12.01
C GLN A 330 -2.65 -17.26 -10.63
N LYS A 331 -1.82 -16.48 -9.94
CA LYS A 331 -1.34 -16.82 -8.59
C LYS A 331 -2.46 -16.82 -7.58
N SER A 332 -3.34 -15.82 -7.60
CA SER A 332 -4.51 -15.79 -6.72
C SER A 332 -5.39 -17.05 -6.88
N ALA A 333 -5.63 -17.50 -8.11
CA ALA A 333 -6.39 -18.72 -8.39
C ALA A 333 -5.67 -19.99 -7.91
N VAL A 334 -4.36 -20.10 -8.16
CA VAL A 334 -3.54 -21.24 -7.74
C VAL A 334 -3.47 -21.34 -6.21
N VAL A 335 -3.26 -20.21 -5.52
CA VAL A 335 -3.26 -20.11 -4.07
C VAL A 335 -4.59 -20.56 -3.49
N LEU A 336 -5.72 -20.03 -3.99
CA LEU A 336 -7.04 -20.43 -3.52
C LEU A 336 -7.27 -21.93 -3.71
N LYS A 337 -7.03 -22.45 -4.93
CA LYS A 337 -7.24 -23.86 -5.25
C LYS A 337 -6.41 -24.79 -4.36
N GLN A 338 -5.14 -24.47 -4.14
CA GLN A 338 -4.28 -25.27 -3.28
C GLN A 338 -4.71 -25.18 -1.82
N LEU A 339 -5.11 -24.01 -1.34
CA LEU A 339 -5.54 -23.86 0.05
C LEU A 339 -6.87 -24.57 0.31
N CYS A 340 -7.82 -24.57 -0.64
CA CYS A 340 -9.01 -25.43 -0.57
C CYS A 340 -8.67 -26.93 -0.56
N ALA A 341 -7.65 -27.35 -1.32
CA ALA A 341 -7.29 -28.76 -1.45
C ALA A 341 -6.41 -29.31 -0.31
N SER A 342 -5.46 -28.50 0.18
CA SER A 342 -4.42 -28.91 1.14
C SER A 342 -4.72 -28.51 2.58
N ILE A 343 -5.55 -27.49 2.76
CA ILE A 343 -6.04 -27.04 4.06
C ILE A 343 -7.54 -27.27 4.05
N SER A 344 -8.11 -27.68 5.18
CA SER A 344 -9.56 -27.81 5.32
C SER A 344 -10.24 -26.43 5.38
N PHE A 345 -9.91 -25.52 4.45
CA PHE A 345 -10.34 -24.14 4.40
C PHE A 345 -11.87 -24.02 4.31
N ASP A 346 -12.50 -24.82 3.46
CA ASP A 346 -13.97 -24.89 3.38
C ASP A 346 -14.59 -25.28 4.72
N SER A 347 -13.92 -26.16 5.47
CA SER A 347 -14.34 -26.51 6.82
C SER A 347 -14.05 -25.41 7.83
N ALA A 348 -12.92 -24.72 7.72
CA ALA A 348 -12.57 -23.62 8.62
C ALA A 348 -13.54 -22.43 8.48
N ILE A 349 -13.88 -22.03 7.25
CA ILE A 349 -14.89 -21.00 6.99
C ILE A 349 -16.26 -21.44 7.49
N ARG A 350 -16.70 -22.65 7.14
CA ARG A 350 -17.99 -23.18 7.60
C ARG A 350 -18.08 -23.18 9.12
N ASP A 351 -17.08 -23.75 9.80
CA ASP A 351 -17.03 -23.81 11.27
C ASP A 351 -17.04 -22.39 11.89
N THR A 352 -16.35 -21.43 11.27
CA THR A 352 -16.33 -20.02 11.69
C THR A 352 -17.71 -19.37 11.55
N MET A 353 -18.36 -19.53 10.39
CA MET A 353 -19.69 -18.97 10.14
C MET A 353 -20.76 -19.64 11.01
N THR A 354 -20.66 -20.95 11.23
CA THR A 354 -21.57 -21.68 12.12
C THR A 354 -21.49 -21.19 13.56
N LEU A 355 -20.29 -20.86 14.07
CA LEU A 355 -20.15 -20.28 15.41
C LEU A 355 -20.68 -18.84 15.45
N LEU A 356 -20.22 -17.98 14.54
CA LEU A 356 -20.36 -16.53 14.67
C LEU A 356 -21.61 -15.96 14.00
N LEU A 357 -21.97 -16.45 12.81
CA LEU A 357 -23.11 -15.94 12.07
C LEU A 357 -24.38 -16.72 12.43
N GLU A 358 -24.34 -18.05 12.31
CA GLU A 358 -25.49 -18.91 12.64
C GLU A 358 -25.79 -18.95 14.15
N GLY A 359 -24.84 -18.51 14.98
CA GLY A 359 -25.01 -18.47 16.43
C GLY A 359 -25.29 -19.85 17.03
N ARG A 360 -24.69 -20.90 16.46
CA ARG A 360 -25.01 -22.27 16.85
C ARG A 360 -24.59 -22.54 18.29
N ASP A 361 -25.46 -23.22 19.03
CA ASP A 361 -25.28 -23.55 20.45
C ASP A 361 -25.18 -22.29 21.38
N ILE A 362 -25.66 -21.09 20.96
CA ILE A 362 -25.75 -19.89 21.82
C ILE A 362 -26.59 -20.14 23.08
N ASP A 363 -27.67 -20.90 22.97
CA ASP A 363 -28.52 -21.28 24.11
C ASP A 363 -27.73 -22.08 25.17
N ILE A 364 -26.82 -22.94 24.72
CA ILE A 364 -25.91 -23.71 25.59
C ILE A 364 -24.93 -22.76 26.28
N LEU A 365 -24.36 -21.79 25.56
CA LEU A 365 -23.49 -20.75 26.14
C LEU A 365 -24.21 -19.99 27.25
N LEU A 366 -25.41 -19.47 26.97
CA LEU A 366 -26.21 -18.70 27.94
C LEU A 366 -26.53 -19.54 29.19
N ARG A 367 -26.91 -20.81 29.03
CA ARG A 367 -27.14 -21.72 30.16
C ARG A 367 -25.90 -21.96 31.02
N PHE A 368 -24.71 -22.06 30.41
CA PHE A 368 -23.47 -22.15 31.20
C PHE A 368 -23.19 -20.86 31.96
N CYS A 369 -23.42 -19.70 31.34
CA CYS A 369 -23.29 -18.42 32.02
C CYS A 369 -24.31 -18.26 33.17
N GLN A 370 -25.55 -18.72 33.01
CA GLN A 370 -26.57 -18.74 34.08
C GLN A 370 -26.14 -19.65 35.24
N LYS A 371 -25.61 -20.85 34.94
CA LYS A 371 -25.11 -21.79 35.97
C LYS A 371 -23.96 -21.23 36.79
N GLU A 372 -23.10 -20.43 36.18
CA GLU A 372 -22.02 -19.70 36.88
C GLU A 372 -22.49 -18.36 37.47
N SER A 373 -23.76 -18.01 37.25
CA SER A 373 -24.44 -16.79 37.72
C SER A 373 -23.69 -15.51 37.34
N ILE A 374 -23.21 -15.41 36.09
CA ILE A 374 -22.39 -14.28 35.62
C ILE A 374 -23.11 -13.32 34.66
N LEU A 375 -24.25 -13.68 34.07
CA LEU A 375 -24.89 -12.84 33.04
C LEU A 375 -25.33 -11.46 33.55
N ASP A 376 -25.99 -11.43 34.71
CA ASP A 376 -26.55 -10.22 35.31
C ASP A 376 -25.56 -9.49 36.21
N ARG A 377 -24.28 -9.91 36.22
CA ARG A 377 -23.26 -9.28 37.05
C ARG A 377 -22.54 -8.17 36.28
N PRO A 378 -22.12 -7.12 36.98
CA PRO A 378 -21.16 -6.16 36.44
C PRO A 378 -19.88 -6.88 36.02
N ILE A 379 -19.27 -6.44 34.91
CA ILE A 379 -18.05 -7.07 34.39
C ILE A 379 -16.91 -7.10 35.43
N GLU A 380 -16.84 -6.11 36.30
CA GLU A 380 -15.84 -5.98 37.36
C GLU A 380 -15.96 -7.09 38.41
N GLU A 381 -17.16 -7.66 38.57
CA GLU A 381 -17.46 -8.73 39.53
C GLU A 381 -17.30 -10.13 38.94
N VAL A 382 -17.11 -10.25 37.62
CA VAL A 382 -16.92 -11.54 36.95
C VAL A 382 -15.44 -11.95 36.99
N SER A 383 -15.16 -13.03 37.71
CA SER A 383 -13.79 -13.52 37.81
C SER A 383 -13.30 -14.12 36.48
N LYS A 384 -12.00 -13.94 36.18
CA LYS A 384 -11.35 -14.60 35.04
C LYS A 384 -11.48 -16.12 35.08
N GLN A 385 -11.60 -16.72 36.28
CA GLN A 385 -11.77 -18.17 36.43
C GLN A 385 -13.18 -18.64 36.05
N GLN A 386 -14.23 -17.87 36.37
CA GLN A 386 -15.59 -18.16 35.88
C GLN A 386 -15.64 -18.10 34.36
N LEU A 387 -15.09 -17.04 33.74
CA LEU A 387 -15.04 -16.90 32.29
C LEU A 387 -14.28 -18.05 31.62
N ARG A 388 -13.15 -18.48 32.18
CA ARG A 388 -12.39 -19.64 31.68
C ARG A 388 -13.21 -20.93 31.73
N ARG A 389 -13.91 -21.20 32.83
CA ARG A 389 -14.76 -22.40 32.97
C ARG A 389 -15.87 -22.41 31.91
N VAL A 390 -16.60 -21.31 31.75
CA VAL A 390 -17.63 -21.17 30.72
C VAL A 390 -17.02 -21.34 29.33
N SER A 391 -15.89 -20.67 29.05
CA SER A 391 -15.21 -20.76 27.76
C SER A 391 -14.78 -22.18 27.44
N GLU A 392 -14.19 -22.90 28.39
CA GLU A 392 -13.76 -24.27 28.17
C GLU A 392 -14.95 -25.20 27.94
N SER A 393 -16.02 -25.09 28.73
CA SER A 393 -17.22 -25.91 28.57
C SER A 393 -17.90 -25.68 27.21
N PHE A 394 -18.06 -24.42 26.82
CA PHE A 394 -18.70 -24.06 25.55
C PHE A 394 -17.81 -24.40 24.35
N ILE A 395 -16.58 -23.88 24.28
CA ILE A 395 -15.69 -24.06 23.14
C ILE A 395 -15.33 -25.54 22.95
N LYS A 396 -15.01 -26.30 24.01
CA LYS A 396 -14.76 -27.75 23.87
C LYS A 396 -16.00 -28.50 23.42
N GLY A 397 -17.19 -28.05 23.84
CA GLY A 397 -18.47 -28.63 23.42
C GLY A 397 -18.70 -28.48 21.91
N VAL A 398 -18.56 -27.24 21.42
CA VAL A 398 -18.74 -26.91 19.99
C VAL A 398 -17.61 -27.53 19.14
N ALA A 399 -16.37 -27.50 19.61
CA ALA A 399 -15.20 -28.01 18.91
C ALA A 399 -15.25 -29.53 18.64
N ARG A 400 -16.05 -30.30 19.37
CA ARG A 400 -16.31 -31.72 19.06
C ARG A 400 -17.02 -31.91 17.73
N LYS A 401 -17.87 -30.97 17.34
CA LYS A 401 -18.62 -30.98 16.06
C LYS A 401 -17.89 -30.17 14.98
N PHE A 402 -17.27 -29.06 15.38
CA PHE A 402 -16.63 -28.08 14.50
C PHE A 402 -15.19 -27.83 14.97
N PRO A 403 -14.22 -28.69 14.61
CA PRO A 403 -12.87 -28.68 15.18
C PRO A 403 -12.16 -27.32 15.07
N PHE A 404 -12.46 -26.53 14.04
CA PHE A 404 -11.84 -25.23 13.83
C PHE A 404 -12.18 -24.21 14.92
N VAL A 405 -13.30 -24.39 15.62
CA VAL A 405 -13.75 -23.54 16.74
C VAL A 405 -12.75 -23.54 17.91
N SER A 406 -11.84 -24.52 17.98
CA SER A 406 -10.74 -24.53 18.96
C SER A 406 -9.81 -23.31 18.88
N ASN A 407 -9.81 -22.57 17.76
CA ASN A 407 -9.07 -21.32 17.58
C ASN A 407 -9.78 -20.09 18.18
N PHE A 408 -10.95 -20.29 18.80
CA PHE A 408 -11.72 -19.24 19.48
C PHE A 408 -11.69 -19.44 20.99
N LYS A 409 -11.79 -18.34 21.73
CA LYS A 409 -11.99 -18.32 23.18
C LYS A 409 -13.01 -17.26 23.54
N LEU A 410 -13.81 -17.48 24.58
CA LEU A 410 -14.65 -16.40 25.11
C LEU A 410 -13.75 -15.30 25.67
N SER A 411 -14.19 -14.07 25.48
CA SER A 411 -13.48 -12.87 25.92
C SER A 411 -14.51 -11.78 26.26
N SER A 412 -14.00 -10.67 26.80
CA SER A 412 -14.80 -9.49 27.05
C SER A 412 -14.34 -8.39 26.10
N ALA A 413 -15.28 -7.78 25.40
CA ALA A 413 -15.03 -6.60 24.58
C ALA A 413 -14.84 -5.36 25.45
N ASN A 414 -14.25 -4.31 24.86
CA ASN A 414 -14.04 -3.03 25.55
C ASN A 414 -15.27 -2.12 25.51
N LYS A 415 -16.19 -2.36 24.56
CA LYS A 415 -17.39 -1.56 24.32
C LYS A 415 -18.60 -2.49 24.16
N CYS A 416 -19.81 -1.97 24.39
CA CYS A 416 -21.03 -2.71 24.06
C CYS A 416 -21.19 -2.84 22.53
N VAL A 417 -21.93 -3.85 22.08
CA VAL A 417 -22.07 -4.11 20.64
C VAL A 417 -22.71 -2.94 19.89
N PHE A 418 -23.60 -2.17 20.52
CA PHE A 418 -24.26 -1.02 19.88
C PHE A 418 -23.31 0.13 19.59
N GLU A 419 -22.35 0.37 20.49
CA GLU A 419 -21.30 1.36 20.28
C GLU A 419 -20.32 0.90 19.18
N GLU A 420 -20.03 -0.40 19.11
CA GLU A 420 -19.22 -0.96 18.00
C GLU A 420 -19.97 -0.89 16.66
N LEU A 421 -21.28 -1.14 16.65
CA LEU A 421 -22.12 -1.00 15.45
C LEU A 421 -22.19 0.46 14.98
N ARG A 422 -22.24 1.42 15.90
CA ARG A 422 -22.19 2.85 15.60
C ARG A 422 -20.86 3.26 14.94
N ASP A 423 -19.75 2.76 15.47
CA ASP A 423 -18.40 3.00 14.93
C ASP A 423 -18.14 2.22 13.63
N SER A 424 -18.98 1.22 13.32
CA SER A 424 -18.80 0.36 12.15
C SER A 424 -19.34 0.99 10.87
N SER A 425 -18.85 0.52 9.73
CA SER A 425 -19.41 0.85 8.42
C SER A 425 -20.64 0.02 8.04
N LEU A 426 -21.20 -0.79 8.96
CA LEU A 426 -22.34 -1.67 8.67
C LEU A 426 -23.69 -0.95 8.77
N VAL A 427 -23.72 0.21 9.44
CA VAL A 427 -24.93 1.02 9.68
C VAL A 427 -24.76 2.40 9.03
N ASN A 428 -25.69 2.80 8.17
CA ASN A 428 -25.50 3.94 7.25
C ASN A 428 -25.76 5.32 7.88
N ASP A 429 -26.51 5.38 8.98
CA ASP A 429 -27.13 6.57 9.59
C ASP A 429 -26.87 6.63 11.10
N ALA A 430 -25.75 6.04 11.54
CA ALA A 430 -25.35 6.07 12.95
C ALA A 430 -25.03 7.51 13.41
N PRO A 431 -25.39 7.88 14.66
CA PRO A 431 -25.11 9.21 15.20
C PRO A 431 -23.60 9.40 15.38
N ALA A 432 -23.13 10.62 15.11
CA ALA A 432 -21.72 10.98 15.31
C ALA A 432 -21.32 11.01 16.80
N GLU A 433 -22.26 11.38 17.66
CA GLU A 433 -22.08 11.46 19.11
C GLU A 433 -22.08 10.07 19.75
N GLN A 434 -21.25 9.91 20.79
CA GLN A 434 -21.16 8.65 21.54
C GLN A 434 -22.49 8.34 22.21
N LEU A 435 -22.83 7.06 22.26
CA LEU A 435 -24.01 6.65 23.01
C LEU A 435 -23.78 6.94 24.49
N GLU A 436 -24.85 7.32 25.19
CA GLU A 436 -24.80 7.50 26.62
C GLU A 436 -24.26 6.23 27.29
N GLN A 437 -23.11 6.37 27.95
CA GLN A 437 -22.50 5.27 28.67
C GLN A 437 -23.37 4.91 29.86
N GLN A 438 -23.75 3.65 29.91
CA GLN A 438 -24.54 3.19 31.03
C GLN A 438 -23.66 3.09 32.28
N PRO A 439 -24.19 3.45 33.47
CA PRO A 439 -23.41 3.57 34.70
C PRO A 439 -22.83 2.24 35.18
N GLN A 440 -23.39 1.12 34.74
CA GLN A 440 -22.90 -0.22 35.02
C GLN A 440 -23.09 -1.10 33.78
N MET A 441 -21.99 -1.65 33.26
CA MET A 441 -22.00 -2.58 32.12
C MET A 441 -22.04 -4.01 32.63
N LEU A 442 -23.03 -4.77 32.18
CA LEU A 442 -23.16 -6.18 32.53
C LEU A 442 -22.16 -7.01 31.73
N PHE A 443 -21.77 -8.17 32.26
CA PHE A 443 -20.94 -9.11 31.53
C PHE A 443 -21.58 -9.52 30.19
N LEU A 444 -22.91 -9.67 30.16
CA LEU A 444 -23.67 -9.97 28.95
C LEU A 444 -23.46 -8.92 27.84
N ASP A 445 -23.36 -7.63 28.19
CA ASP A 445 -23.16 -6.53 27.22
C ASP A 445 -21.79 -6.59 26.54
N LEU A 446 -20.80 -7.16 27.25
CA LEU A 446 -19.41 -7.23 26.82
C LEU A 446 -18.99 -8.64 26.39
N LEU A 447 -19.85 -9.64 26.51
CA LEU A 447 -19.55 -11.02 26.13
C LEU A 447 -19.22 -11.09 24.63
N SER A 448 -18.03 -11.61 24.33
CA SER A 448 -17.51 -11.70 22.97
C SER A 448 -16.63 -12.96 22.82
N VAL A 449 -16.06 -13.13 21.63
CA VAL A 449 -15.07 -14.17 21.33
C VAL A 449 -13.83 -13.54 20.73
N ALA A 450 -12.66 -14.08 21.10
CA ALA A 450 -11.39 -13.72 20.51
C ALA A 450 -10.94 -14.85 19.58
N PHE A 451 -10.52 -14.48 18.37
CA PHE A 451 -10.02 -15.39 17.36
C PHE A 451 -8.49 -15.38 17.34
N THR A 452 -7.88 -16.56 17.25
CA THR A 452 -6.43 -16.71 17.04
C THR A 452 -6.20 -17.53 15.78
N PRO A 453 -6.03 -16.87 14.61
CA PRO A 453 -5.92 -17.58 13.34
C PRO A 453 -4.65 -18.44 13.30
N PRO A 454 -4.74 -19.69 12.80
CA PRO A 454 -3.56 -20.44 12.40
C PRO A 454 -2.80 -19.72 11.28
N SER A 455 -1.47 -19.66 11.38
CA SER A 455 -0.60 -18.90 10.48
C SER A 455 -0.73 -19.23 8.97
N LYS A 456 -1.27 -20.40 8.64
CA LYS A 456 -1.48 -20.84 7.24
C LYS A 456 -2.77 -20.27 6.59
N ILE A 457 -3.73 -19.84 7.38
CA ILE A 457 -5.06 -19.41 6.91
C ILE A 457 -5.46 -18.02 7.39
N GLU A 458 -4.65 -17.39 8.23
CA GLU A 458 -4.84 -16.01 8.70
C GLU A 458 -5.16 -15.03 7.56
N LYS A 459 -4.51 -15.19 6.41
CA LYS A 459 -4.76 -14.37 5.22
C LYS A 459 -6.05 -14.69 4.47
N LEU A 460 -6.59 -15.90 4.63
CA LEU A 460 -7.83 -16.32 4.00
C LEU A 460 -9.06 -16.12 4.87
N ILE A 461 -8.89 -16.09 6.19
CA ILE A 461 -9.91 -15.74 7.18
C ILE A 461 -9.33 -14.57 8.00
N PRO A 462 -9.36 -13.34 7.45
CA PRO A 462 -8.74 -12.20 8.10
C PRO A 462 -9.43 -11.83 9.41
N THR A 463 -8.65 -11.42 10.41
CA THR A 463 -9.17 -11.00 11.72
C THR A 463 -10.23 -9.88 11.59
N HIS A 464 -10.02 -8.91 10.71
CA HIS A 464 -10.98 -7.81 10.50
C HIS A 464 -12.34 -8.28 9.94
N VAL A 465 -12.37 -9.39 9.18
CA VAL A 465 -13.63 -9.99 8.72
C VAL A 465 -14.31 -10.72 9.88
N VAL A 466 -13.53 -11.45 10.67
CA VAL A 466 -14.04 -12.16 11.86
C VAL A 466 -14.60 -11.18 12.89
N GLU A 467 -14.00 -10.00 13.05
CA GLU A 467 -14.54 -8.91 13.88
C GLU A 467 -15.93 -8.47 13.42
N MET A 468 -16.19 -8.41 12.10
CA MET A 468 -17.55 -8.15 11.59
C MET A 468 -18.52 -9.29 11.92
N TYR A 469 -18.08 -10.56 11.84
CA TYR A 469 -18.90 -11.70 12.23
C TYR A 469 -19.22 -11.69 13.74
N ILE A 470 -18.29 -11.23 14.57
CA ILE A 470 -18.48 -11.09 16.01
C ILE A 470 -19.62 -10.11 16.33
N LEU A 471 -19.83 -9.06 15.53
CA LEU A 471 -20.95 -8.13 15.73
C LEU A 471 -22.31 -8.84 15.55
N VAL A 472 -22.43 -9.72 14.56
CA VAL A 472 -23.62 -10.58 14.38
C VAL A 472 -23.78 -11.51 15.58
N PHE A 473 -22.71 -12.20 15.97
CA PHE A 473 -22.69 -13.11 17.12
C PHE A 473 -23.17 -12.44 18.41
N ARG A 474 -22.63 -11.26 18.74
CA ARG A 474 -22.97 -10.50 19.95
C ARG A 474 -24.41 -9.99 19.93
N THR A 475 -24.87 -9.50 18.78
CA THR A 475 -26.28 -9.09 18.60
C THR A 475 -27.22 -10.28 18.82
N SER A 476 -26.86 -11.45 18.27
CA SER A 476 -27.61 -12.70 18.46
C SER A 476 -27.63 -13.16 19.93
N ILE A 477 -26.51 -13.05 20.66
CA ILE A 477 -26.44 -13.34 22.10
C ILE A 477 -27.43 -12.48 22.89
N LEU A 478 -27.44 -11.17 22.65
CA LEU A 478 -28.29 -10.23 23.37
C LEU A 478 -29.79 -10.52 23.14
N LEU A 479 -30.17 -10.76 21.89
CA LEU A 479 -31.55 -11.13 21.55
C LEU A 479 -31.97 -12.46 22.21
N ASN A 480 -31.10 -13.47 22.18
CA ASN A 480 -31.39 -14.77 22.80
C ASN A 480 -31.46 -14.68 24.33
N ALA A 481 -30.61 -13.86 24.96
CA ALA A 481 -30.67 -13.61 26.40
C ALA A 481 -31.97 -12.89 26.80
N ALA A 482 -32.39 -11.89 26.02
CA ALA A 482 -33.66 -11.20 26.25
C ALA A 482 -34.87 -12.14 26.10
N ILE A 483 -34.88 -13.00 25.06
CA ILE A 483 -35.91 -14.04 24.89
C ILE A 483 -35.93 -14.99 26.08
N MET A 484 -34.76 -15.42 26.56
CA MET A 484 -34.62 -16.30 27.72
C MET A 484 -35.23 -15.68 28.98
N TYR A 485 -34.86 -14.44 29.33
CA TYR A 485 -35.43 -13.75 30.50
C TYR A 485 -36.94 -13.52 30.39
N LEU A 486 -37.44 -13.13 29.21
CA LEU A 486 -38.87 -12.95 28.98
C LEU A 486 -39.62 -14.28 29.09
N SER A 487 -39.07 -15.36 28.54
CA SER A 487 -39.67 -16.69 28.61
C SER A 487 -39.79 -17.19 30.05
N GLU A 488 -38.74 -16.97 30.85
CA GLU A 488 -38.72 -17.35 32.27
C GLU A 488 -39.69 -16.48 33.09
N ALA A 489 -39.73 -15.17 32.86
CA ALA A 489 -40.68 -14.28 33.54
C ALA A 489 -42.15 -14.61 33.19
N ILE A 490 -42.46 -14.90 31.92
CA ILE A 490 -43.80 -15.32 31.50
C ILE A 490 -44.18 -16.65 32.15
N PHE A 491 -43.24 -17.60 32.22
CA PHE A 491 -43.44 -18.90 32.87
C PHE A 491 -43.76 -18.74 34.36
N GLU A 492 -42.96 -17.95 35.09
CA GLU A 492 -43.17 -17.66 36.52
C GLU A 492 -44.53 -16.98 36.79
N LEU A 493 -44.96 -16.05 35.94
CA LEU A 493 -46.31 -15.46 36.04
C LEU A 493 -47.41 -16.50 35.84
N GLY A 494 -47.24 -17.40 34.88
CA GLY A 494 -48.16 -18.50 34.61
C GLY A 494 -48.27 -19.45 35.80
N LEU A 495 -47.17 -19.74 36.48
CA LEU A 495 -47.14 -20.56 37.69
C LEU A 495 -47.87 -19.90 38.87
N ALA A 496 -47.73 -18.59 39.03
CA ALA A 496 -48.38 -17.85 40.12
C ALA A 496 -49.91 -17.86 40.04
N ARG A 497 -50.50 -18.08 38.84
CA ARG A 497 -51.96 -18.15 38.58
C ARG A 497 -52.77 -17.01 39.19
N ASN A 498 -52.18 -15.82 39.29
CA ASN A 498 -52.81 -14.65 39.92
C ASN A 498 -53.51 -13.78 38.84
N PRO A 499 -54.84 -13.59 38.89
CA PRO A 499 -55.58 -12.75 37.94
C PRO A 499 -55.15 -11.28 37.95
N ALA A 500 -54.57 -10.77 39.04
CA ALA A 500 -54.08 -9.40 39.11
C ALA A 500 -52.89 -9.14 38.16
N ASN A 501 -52.23 -10.20 37.66
CA ASN A 501 -51.06 -10.11 36.81
C ASN A 501 -51.39 -10.07 35.30
N VAL A 502 -52.67 -10.04 34.90
CA VAL A 502 -53.07 -10.06 33.48
C VAL A 502 -52.42 -8.93 32.68
N GLY A 503 -52.42 -7.70 33.21
CA GLY A 503 -51.77 -6.56 32.54
C GLY A 503 -50.27 -6.76 32.33
N ARG A 504 -49.56 -7.27 33.35
CA ARG A 504 -48.11 -7.57 33.25
C ARG A 504 -47.84 -8.70 32.27
N ALA A 505 -48.68 -9.73 32.24
CA ALA A 505 -48.58 -10.82 31.26
C ALA A 505 -48.73 -10.30 29.82
N CYS A 506 -49.64 -9.34 29.57
CA CYS A 506 -49.79 -8.70 28.25
C CYS A 506 -48.51 -7.95 27.83
N ILE A 507 -47.94 -7.12 28.72
CA ILE A 507 -46.72 -6.35 28.44
C ILE A 507 -45.54 -7.29 28.14
N LEU A 508 -45.30 -8.30 28.98
CA LEU A 508 -44.22 -9.26 28.76
C LEU A 508 -44.41 -10.08 27.48
N SER A 509 -45.65 -10.45 27.15
CA SER A 509 -45.95 -11.15 25.90
C SER A 509 -45.69 -10.27 24.68
N ALA A 510 -46.01 -8.97 24.77
CA ALA A 510 -45.74 -8.00 23.70
C ALA A 510 -44.23 -7.76 23.51
N LEU A 511 -43.49 -7.58 24.61
CA LEU A 511 -42.02 -7.52 24.61
C LEU A 511 -41.41 -8.78 24.00
N TYR A 512 -41.87 -9.95 24.44
CA TYR A 512 -41.42 -11.25 23.93
C TYR A 512 -41.61 -11.36 22.42
N ARG A 513 -42.80 -10.98 21.92
CA ARG A 513 -43.07 -10.95 20.49
C ARG A 513 -42.12 -10.01 19.75
N ASN A 514 -41.95 -8.78 20.21
CA ASN A 514 -41.10 -7.80 19.51
C ASN A 514 -39.63 -8.21 19.46
N VAL A 515 -39.08 -8.73 20.57
CA VAL A 515 -37.70 -9.24 20.61
C VAL A 515 -37.58 -10.49 19.71
N THR A 516 -38.58 -11.38 19.73
CA THR A 516 -38.61 -12.57 18.87
C THR A 516 -38.68 -12.18 17.39
N ASP A 517 -39.49 -11.19 17.01
CA ASP A 517 -39.60 -10.71 15.64
C ASP A 517 -38.24 -10.18 15.13
N LEU A 518 -37.49 -9.45 15.97
CA LEU A 518 -36.13 -9.01 15.66
C LEU A 518 -35.15 -10.20 15.52
N ALA A 519 -35.22 -11.17 16.45
CA ALA A 519 -34.39 -12.38 16.40
C ALA A 519 -34.67 -13.24 15.16
N VAL A 520 -35.94 -13.41 14.78
CA VAL A 520 -36.35 -14.12 13.57
C VAL A 520 -35.91 -13.35 12.33
N SER A 521 -36.05 -12.01 12.32
CA SER A 521 -35.57 -11.16 11.22
C SER A 521 -34.06 -11.34 10.99
N LEU A 522 -33.26 -11.32 12.06
CA LEU A 522 -31.82 -11.54 11.98
C LEU A 522 -31.48 -12.97 11.55
N THR A 523 -32.11 -13.98 12.16
CA THR A 523 -31.86 -15.40 11.86
C THR A 523 -32.20 -15.73 10.40
N ASN A 524 -33.29 -15.19 9.86
CA ASN A 524 -33.66 -15.38 8.47
C ASN A 524 -32.67 -14.70 7.51
N ALA A 525 -32.19 -13.50 7.85
CA ALA A 525 -31.16 -12.81 7.07
C ALA A 525 -29.83 -13.58 7.09
N VAL A 526 -29.43 -14.11 8.25
CA VAL A 526 -28.28 -15.01 8.39
C VAL A 526 -28.43 -16.25 7.52
N ALA A 527 -29.55 -16.96 7.60
CA ALA A 527 -29.77 -18.18 6.83
C ALA A 527 -29.66 -17.94 5.31
N ARG A 528 -30.24 -16.84 4.81
CA ARG A 528 -30.14 -16.46 3.39
C ARG A 528 -28.74 -16.00 3.02
N GLY A 529 -28.11 -15.15 3.83
CA GLY A 529 -26.74 -14.67 3.62
C GLY A 529 -25.74 -15.80 3.55
N VAL A 530 -25.77 -16.73 4.52
CA VAL A 530 -24.89 -17.92 4.55
C VAL A 530 -25.15 -18.83 3.35
N THR A 531 -26.42 -19.07 3.00
CA THR A 531 -26.77 -19.90 1.83
C THR A 531 -26.23 -19.31 0.52
N ASN A 532 -26.40 -17.99 0.34
CA ASN A 532 -25.87 -17.26 -0.81
C ASN A 532 -24.35 -17.28 -0.83
N PHE A 533 -23.71 -17.06 0.32
CA PHE A 533 -22.26 -17.15 0.47
C PHE A 533 -21.74 -18.52 0.04
N VAL A 534 -22.32 -19.62 0.54
CA VAL A 534 -21.89 -20.98 0.17
C VAL A 534 -22.03 -21.23 -1.33
N SER A 535 -23.14 -20.77 -1.93
CA SER A 535 -23.35 -20.86 -3.39
C SER A 535 -22.27 -20.11 -4.17
N GLU A 536 -21.98 -18.86 -3.82
CA GLU A 536 -21.02 -18.03 -4.56
C GLU A 536 -19.57 -18.41 -4.27
N MET A 537 -19.27 -18.84 -3.04
CA MET A 537 -17.94 -19.32 -2.66
C MET A 537 -17.52 -20.54 -3.48
N SER A 538 -18.46 -21.42 -3.83
CA SER A 538 -18.19 -22.56 -4.72
C SER A 538 -17.76 -22.16 -6.14
N LYS A 539 -18.02 -20.91 -6.54
CA LYS A 539 -17.68 -20.32 -7.84
C LYS A 539 -16.50 -19.35 -7.75
N ALA A 540 -15.92 -19.15 -6.56
CA ALA A 540 -14.83 -18.19 -6.38
C ALA A 540 -13.57 -18.64 -7.14
N GLU A 541 -13.08 -17.80 -8.05
CA GLU A 541 -11.91 -18.10 -8.88
C GLU A 541 -10.59 -17.57 -8.29
N SER A 542 -10.65 -16.75 -7.24
CA SER A 542 -9.48 -16.05 -6.68
C SER A 542 -9.61 -15.78 -5.18
N VAL A 543 -8.47 -15.58 -4.51
CA VAL A 543 -8.43 -15.20 -3.09
C VAL A 543 -9.19 -13.90 -2.85
N ASP A 544 -9.01 -12.91 -3.73
CA ASP A 544 -9.71 -11.61 -3.63
C ASP A 544 -11.23 -11.79 -3.68
N SER A 545 -11.73 -12.66 -4.57
CA SER A 545 -13.16 -12.97 -4.67
C SER A 545 -13.68 -13.61 -3.39
N ALA A 546 -12.95 -14.60 -2.86
CA ALA A 546 -13.29 -15.26 -1.60
C ALA A 546 -13.31 -14.28 -0.41
N LEU A 547 -12.33 -13.38 -0.30
CA LEU A 547 -12.28 -12.37 0.76
C LEU A 547 -13.42 -11.37 0.64
N LYS A 548 -13.73 -10.94 -0.59
CA LYS A 548 -14.87 -10.05 -0.86
C LYS A 548 -16.18 -10.70 -0.44
N LEU A 549 -16.43 -11.96 -0.81
CA LEU A 549 -17.63 -12.69 -0.41
C LEU A 549 -17.78 -12.80 1.11
N GLN A 550 -16.67 -13.06 1.82
CA GLN A 550 -16.67 -13.13 3.29
C GLN A 550 -16.99 -11.78 3.95
N LYS A 551 -16.61 -10.66 3.32
CA LYS A 551 -17.01 -9.33 3.80
C LYS A 551 -18.47 -9.04 3.46
N ASP A 552 -18.86 -9.26 2.22
CA ASP A 552 -20.18 -8.89 1.67
C ASP A 552 -21.32 -9.63 2.37
N VAL A 553 -21.10 -10.87 2.85
CA VAL A 553 -22.13 -11.63 3.58
C VAL A 553 -22.65 -10.89 4.82
N VAL A 554 -21.80 -10.15 5.54
CA VAL A 554 -22.23 -9.39 6.74
C VAL A 554 -23.08 -8.19 6.32
N PHE A 555 -22.64 -7.46 5.30
CA PHE A 555 -23.42 -6.35 4.75
C PHE A 555 -24.79 -6.81 4.27
N GLN A 556 -24.85 -7.97 3.61
CA GLN A 556 -26.10 -8.59 3.20
C GLN A 556 -26.99 -8.93 4.41
N ILE A 557 -26.43 -9.55 5.46
CA ILE A 557 -27.18 -9.88 6.69
C ILE A 557 -27.77 -8.62 7.33
N PHE A 558 -26.99 -7.55 7.44
CA PHE A 558 -27.46 -6.28 8.01
C PHE A 558 -28.52 -5.61 7.14
N ALA A 559 -28.35 -5.61 5.82
CA ALA A 559 -29.33 -5.06 4.89
C ALA A 559 -30.66 -5.85 4.93
N GLU A 560 -30.60 -7.18 4.84
CA GLU A 560 -31.80 -8.03 4.84
C GLU A 560 -32.51 -8.09 6.20
N SER A 561 -31.77 -7.92 7.30
CA SER A 561 -32.38 -7.78 8.63
C SER A 561 -32.87 -6.36 8.90
N GLY A 562 -32.54 -5.38 8.06
CA GLY A 562 -32.80 -3.95 8.28
C GLY A 562 -31.96 -3.31 9.41
N LEU A 563 -30.98 -4.04 9.95
CA LEU A 563 -30.07 -3.52 10.98
C LEU A 563 -28.97 -2.61 10.38
N ASN A 564 -28.92 -2.47 9.06
CA ASN A 564 -28.13 -1.42 8.40
C ASN A 564 -28.69 -0.01 8.61
N GLN A 565 -29.85 0.11 9.26
CA GLN A 565 -30.47 1.38 9.67
C GLN A 565 -30.37 1.56 11.19
N TRP A 566 -29.80 2.68 11.63
CA TRP A 566 -29.57 3.02 13.01
C TRP A 566 -30.87 3.04 13.81
N ARG A 567 -31.96 3.51 13.21
CA ARG A 567 -33.30 3.47 13.82
C ARG A 567 -33.67 2.07 14.34
N LYS A 568 -33.43 1.04 13.53
CA LYS A 568 -33.75 -0.35 13.92
C LYS A 568 -32.78 -0.87 14.98
N VAL A 569 -31.51 -0.48 14.90
CA VAL A 569 -30.49 -0.78 15.92
C VAL A 569 -30.82 -0.12 17.26
N ALA A 570 -31.26 1.13 17.26
CA ALA A 570 -31.66 1.89 18.46
C ALA A 570 -32.91 1.29 19.11
N TYR A 571 -33.89 0.87 18.30
CA TYR A 571 -35.06 0.13 18.79
C TYR A 571 -34.66 -1.19 19.46
N LEU A 572 -33.80 -1.98 18.78
CA LEU A 572 -33.26 -3.23 19.32
C LEU A 572 -32.53 -2.99 20.64
N LYS A 573 -31.65 -1.98 20.70
CA LYS A 573 -30.92 -1.59 21.91
C LYS A 573 -31.86 -1.32 23.07
N ARG A 574 -32.88 -0.49 22.88
CA ARG A 574 -33.81 -0.10 23.94
C ARG A 574 -34.61 -1.28 24.48
N LEU A 575 -35.10 -2.16 23.60
CA LEU A 575 -35.81 -3.37 24.02
C LEU A 575 -34.91 -4.33 24.80
N VAL A 576 -33.71 -4.60 24.27
CA VAL A 576 -32.75 -5.49 24.92
C VAL A 576 -32.34 -4.92 26.28
N ASP A 577 -31.96 -3.63 26.33
CA ASP A 577 -31.54 -2.97 27.57
C ASP A 577 -32.62 -3.02 28.65
N LEU A 578 -33.89 -2.77 28.28
CA LEU A 578 -35.02 -2.85 29.22
C LEU A 578 -35.12 -4.26 29.81
N VAL A 579 -35.00 -5.29 28.98
CA VAL A 579 -35.19 -6.68 29.37
C VAL A 579 -34.00 -7.22 30.17
N THR A 580 -32.77 -7.03 29.67
CA THR A 580 -31.56 -7.61 30.28
C THR A 580 -31.21 -6.93 31.60
N ARG A 581 -31.45 -5.62 31.74
CA ARG A 581 -31.18 -4.90 32.99
C ARG A 581 -32.13 -5.24 34.11
N LEU A 582 -33.41 -5.42 33.78
CA LEU A 582 -34.40 -5.83 34.77
C LEU A 582 -34.20 -7.29 35.19
N GLY A 583 -33.74 -8.14 34.26
CA GLY A 583 -33.68 -9.59 34.47
C GLY A 583 -35.06 -10.17 34.84
N VAL A 584 -35.12 -11.43 35.24
CA VAL A 584 -36.40 -12.09 35.55
C VAL A 584 -37.11 -11.39 36.72
N SER A 585 -36.40 -11.13 37.81
CA SER A 585 -36.99 -10.52 39.01
C SER A 585 -37.52 -9.11 38.76
N GLY A 586 -36.78 -8.27 38.03
CA GLY A 586 -37.22 -6.92 37.69
C GLY A 586 -38.40 -6.93 36.72
N LEU A 587 -38.43 -7.82 35.73
CA LEU A 587 -39.57 -7.98 34.83
C LEU A 587 -40.85 -8.38 35.59
N LEU A 588 -40.71 -9.18 36.64
CA LEU A 588 -41.82 -9.63 37.48
C LEU A 588 -42.29 -8.60 38.50
N GLN A 589 -41.45 -7.64 38.92
CA GLN A 589 -41.70 -6.78 40.08
C GLN A 589 -41.71 -5.28 39.76
N SER A 590 -41.10 -4.85 38.66
CA SER A 590 -40.94 -3.43 38.31
C SER A 590 -42.27 -2.68 38.23
N SER A 591 -42.33 -1.53 38.89
CA SER A 591 -43.47 -0.61 38.83
C SER A 591 -43.51 0.24 37.56
N THR A 592 -42.38 0.39 36.85
CA THR A 592 -42.25 1.28 35.67
C THR A 592 -42.25 0.53 34.34
N LEU A 593 -42.17 -0.81 34.35
CA LEU A 593 -42.01 -1.63 33.13
C LEU A 593 -43.00 -1.27 32.01
N SER A 594 -44.27 -1.04 32.35
CA SER A 594 -45.28 -0.67 31.37
C SER A 594 -45.00 0.70 30.75
N GLU A 595 -44.68 1.71 31.58
CA GLU A 595 -44.37 3.07 31.13
C GLU A 595 -43.11 3.07 30.26
N ASP A 596 -42.04 2.41 30.72
CA ASP A 596 -40.77 2.31 30.00
C ASP A 596 -40.97 1.64 28.63
N TYR A 597 -41.82 0.61 28.54
CA TYR A 597 -42.13 -0.06 27.29
C TYR A 597 -42.97 0.83 26.34
N TYR A 598 -43.98 1.54 26.86
CA TYR A 598 -44.78 2.45 26.04
C TYR A 598 -43.97 3.62 25.48
N VAL A 599 -43.02 4.18 26.26
CA VAL A 599 -42.08 5.20 25.77
C VAL A 599 -41.26 4.67 24.58
N ILE A 600 -40.81 3.42 24.64
CA ILE A 600 -40.09 2.80 23.51
C ILE A 600 -41.00 2.71 22.28
N LEU A 601 -42.27 2.35 22.44
CA LEU A 601 -43.22 2.25 21.31
C LEU A 601 -43.57 3.63 20.74
N GLU A 602 -43.83 4.63 21.57
CA GLU A 602 -44.12 6.01 21.15
C GLU A 602 -42.94 6.63 20.39
N ASP A 603 -41.71 6.38 20.85
CA ASP A 603 -40.52 6.81 20.13
C ASP A 603 -40.37 6.10 18.77
N VAL A 604 -40.84 4.84 18.65
CA VAL A 604 -40.83 4.12 17.37
C VAL A 604 -41.90 4.63 16.42
N GLU A 605 -43.10 4.93 16.92
CA GLU A 605 -44.22 5.48 16.16
C GLU A 605 -43.95 6.93 15.72
N SER A 606 -43.39 7.77 16.60
CA SER A 606 -43.00 9.15 16.26
C SER A 606 -41.90 9.20 15.19
N MET A 607 -41.04 8.19 15.13
CA MET A 607 -40.08 8.03 14.03
C MET A 607 -40.74 7.58 12.71
N GLN A 608 -42.00 7.10 12.67
CA GLN A 608 -42.71 6.73 11.41
C GLN A 608 -43.24 7.95 10.63
N LEU A 609 -43.13 9.18 11.15
CA LEU A 609 -43.67 10.39 10.52
C LEU A 609 -42.71 11.10 9.55
N VAL A 610 -41.58 10.50 9.19
CA VAL A 610 -40.68 11.02 8.15
C VAL A 610 -40.34 9.86 7.21
N GLU A 611 -41.19 9.67 6.19
CA GLU A 611 -40.89 8.86 5.00
C GLU A 611 -39.84 9.53 4.12
#